data_AF-A0A3C0AAP4-F1
#
_entry.id   AF-A0A3C0AAP4-F1
#
_cell.length_a   1.000
_cell.length_b   1.000
_cell.length_c   1.000
_cell.angle_alpha   90.00
_cell.angle_beta   90.00
_cell.angle_gamma   90.00
#
_symmetry.space_group_name_H-M   'P 1'
#
loop_
_entity.id
_entity.type
_entity.pdbx_description
1 polymer ?
#
loop_
_entity_poly.entity_id
_entity_poly.type
_entity_poly.pdbx_seq_one_letter_code
_entity_poly.pdbx_strand_id
1 'polypeptide(L)' 'GYGDVSCYGATELKTPHIDQLAAAGLRFTSGYCSASTCTPTRYSFLTGTYAFRGGRTGIAPPNAPAIIH' A
#
# COMPACT_ATOMS: atom_id res chain seq x y z
N GLY A 1 0.39 -10.18 -2.50
CA GLY A 1 -0.75 -9.37 -2.98
C GLY A 1 -1.96 -9.60 -2.09
N TYR A 2 -3.12 -8.99 -2.41
CA TYR A 2 -4.32 -9.06 -1.58
C TYR A 2 -4.74 -10.49 -1.19
N GLY A 3 -4.63 -11.45 -2.11
CA GLY A 3 -4.98 -12.85 -1.89
C GLY A 3 -3.94 -13.71 -1.16
N ASP A 4 -2.80 -13.16 -0.73
CA ASP A 4 -1.75 -13.94 -0.04
C ASP A 4 -1.89 -13.96 1.49
N VAL A 5 -2.85 -13.19 2.03
CA VAL A 5 -3.09 -13.07 3.47
C VAL A 5 -4.32 -13.90 3.85
N SER A 6 -4.25 -14.71 4.91
CA SER A 6 -5.31 -15.68 5.23
C SER A 6 -6.67 -15.03 5.55
N CYS A 7 -6.70 -13.86 6.19
CA CYS A 7 -7.94 -13.09 6.39
C CYS A 7 -8.59 -12.55 5.09
N TYR A 8 -7.91 -12.69 3.94
CA TYR A 8 -8.43 -12.39 2.60
C TYR A 8 -8.61 -13.63 1.72
N GLY A 9 -8.50 -14.84 2.26
CA GLY A 9 -8.83 -16.10 1.60
C GLY A 9 -7.64 -16.97 1.21
N ALA A 10 -6.40 -16.60 1.59
CA ALA A 10 -5.24 -17.47 1.35
C ALA A 10 -5.36 -18.78 2.15
N THR A 11 -5.14 -19.92 1.48
CA THR A 11 -5.16 -21.26 2.10
C THR A 11 -3.77 -21.84 2.33
N GLU A 12 -2.79 -21.45 1.51
CA GLU A 12 -1.43 -21.99 1.55
C GLU A 12 -0.56 -21.35 2.65
N LEU A 13 -0.77 -20.06 2.91
CA LEU A 13 -0.01 -19.28 3.88
C LEU A 13 -0.87 -18.95 5.09
N LYS A 14 -0.33 -19.18 6.29
CA LYS A 14 -0.96 -18.78 7.55
C LYS A 14 -0.39 -17.44 8.02
N THR A 15 -1.24 -16.43 8.19
CA THR A 15 -0.86 -15.10 8.70
C THR A 15 -1.55 -14.76 10.01
N PRO A 16 -1.38 -15.57 11.09
CA PRO A 16 -2.23 -15.49 12.28
C PRO A 16 -2.20 -14.13 13.00
N HIS A 17 -1.06 -13.44 13.00
CA HIS A 17 -0.97 -12.11 13.62
C HIS A 17 -1.70 -11.02 12.81
N ILE A 18 -1.72 -11.15 11.47
CA ILE A 18 -2.48 -10.23 10.60
C ILE A 18 -3.98 -10.54 10.72
N ASP A 19 -4.34 -11.82 10.82
CA ASP A 19 -5.73 -12.26 11.02
C ASP A 19 -6.30 -11.73 12.34
N GLN A 20 -5.51 -11.77 13.42
CA GLN A 20 -5.89 -11.21 14.71
C GLN A 20 -6.15 -9.69 14.60
N LEU A 21 -5.28 -8.94 13.91
CA LEU A 21 -5.48 -7.51 13.69
C LEU A 21 -6.77 -7.24 12.90
N ALA A 22 -7.06 -8.04 11.88
CA ALA A 22 -8.28 -7.92 11.10
C ALA A 22 -9.55 -8.27 11.89
N ALA A 23 -9.48 -9.28 12.78
CA ALA A 23 -10.61 -9.70 13.61
C ALA A 23 -10.91 -8.72 14.76
N ALA A 24 -9.87 -8.06 15.30
CA ALA A 24 -10.01 -7.07 16.37
C ALA A 24 -10.32 -5.65 15.87
N GLY A 25 -10.34 -5.44 14.55
CA GLY A 25 -10.47 -4.11 13.94
C GLY A 25 -11.39 -4.11 12.72
N LEU A 26 -11.04 -3.26 11.74
CA LEU A 26 -11.73 -3.16 10.47
C LEU A 26 -10.90 -3.80 9.36
N ARG A 27 -11.56 -4.59 8.51
CA ARG A 27 -10.97 -5.21 7.33
C ARG A 27 -11.65 -4.67 6.07
N PHE A 28 -10.91 -3.91 5.27
CA PHE A 28 -11.42 -3.38 4.01
C PHE A 28 -11.31 -4.42 2.88
N THR A 29 -12.43 -4.77 2.28
CA THR A 29 -12.46 -5.68 1.11
C THR A 29 -12.31 -4.94 -0.23
N SER A 30 -12.22 -3.62 -0.18
CA SER A 30 -12.12 -2.75 -1.35
C SER A 30 -11.20 -1.56 -1.05
N GLY A 31 -9.90 -1.84 -0.93
CA GLY A 31 -8.84 -0.83 -0.79
C GLY A 31 -7.95 -0.80 -2.02
N TYR A 32 -7.82 0.36 -2.66
CA TYR A 32 -7.06 0.53 -3.90
C TYR A 32 -5.86 1.45 -3.70
N CYS A 33 -4.74 1.10 -4.33
CA CYS A 33 -3.60 2.02 -4.45
C CYS A 33 -3.90 3.09 -5.52
N SER A 34 -3.37 4.30 -5.33
CA SER A 34 -3.55 5.39 -6.31
C SER A 34 -2.73 5.18 -7.60
N ALA A 35 -1.75 4.28 -7.57
CA ALA A 35 -0.92 3.89 -8.71
C ALA A 35 -0.47 2.41 -8.58
N SER A 36 0.10 1.85 -9.65
CA SER A 36 0.64 0.48 -9.68
C SER A 36 2.15 0.40 -9.41
N THR A 37 2.79 1.51 -9.00
CA THR A 37 4.23 1.58 -8.74
C THR A 37 4.55 2.23 -7.39
N CYS A 38 5.76 1.98 -6.89
CA CYS A 38 6.15 2.28 -5.50
C CYS A 38 6.14 3.77 -5.15
N THR A 39 6.87 4.61 -5.89
CA THR A 39 7.01 6.05 -5.61
C THR A 39 5.68 6.80 -5.62
N PRO A 40 4.83 6.73 -6.68
CA PRO A 40 3.57 7.48 -6.70
C PRO A 40 2.57 6.99 -5.65
N THR A 41 2.53 5.68 -5.37
CA THR A 41 1.67 5.12 -4.33
C THR A 41 2.07 5.63 -2.95
N ARG A 42 3.37 5.55 -2.61
CA ARG A 42 3.91 6.02 -1.32
C ARG A 42 3.73 7.52 -1.15
N TYR A 43 3.98 8.31 -2.20
CA TYR A 43 3.72 9.75 -2.17
C TYR A 43 2.26 10.04 -1.83
N SER A 44 1.33 9.40 -2.54
CA SER A 44 -0.11 9.66 -2.31
C SER A 44 -0.57 9.24 -0.93
N PHE A 45 -0.08 8.10 -0.44
CA PHE A 45 -0.40 7.58 0.89
C PHE A 45 0.09 8.51 2.01
N LEU A 46 1.33 9.00 1.91
CA LEU A 46 1.96 9.79 2.97
C LEU A 46 1.50 11.26 2.98
N THR A 47 1.07 11.80 1.84
CA THR A 47 0.68 13.21 1.71
C THR A 47 -0.84 13.44 1.62
N GLY A 48 -1.63 12.38 1.41
CA GLY A 48 -3.08 12.49 1.18
C GLY A 48 -3.47 13.16 -0.15
N THR A 49 -2.52 13.41 -1.06
CA THR A 49 -2.78 14.01 -2.38
C THR A 49 -2.36 13.09 -3.52
N TYR A 50 -3.10 13.10 -4.64
CA TYR A 50 -2.75 12.28 -5.79
C TYR A 50 -1.36 12.64 -6.35
N ALA A 51 -0.55 11.63 -6.62
CA ALA A 51 0.82 11.80 -7.14
C ALA A 51 0.90 12.72 -8.37
N PHE A 52 -0.07 12.65 -9.29
CA PHE A 52 -0.09 13.48 -10.51
C PHE A 52 -0.22 14.99 -10.23
N ARG A 53 -0.60 15.38 -9.00
CA ARG A 53 -0.66 16.78 -8.58
C ARG A 53 0.70 17.32 -8.09
N GLY A 54 1.64 16.42 -7.77
CA GLY A 54 2.97 16.76 -7.27
C GLY A 54 4.06 16.63 -8.35
N GLY A 55 5.13 17.40 -8.19
CA GLY A 55 6.33 17.25 -9.02
C GLY A 55 7.22 16.11 -8.55
N ARG A 56 7.93 15.44 -9.48
CA ARG A 56 8.91 14.37 -9.17
C ARG A 56 8.33 13.14 -8.45
N THR A 57 7.04 12.88 -8.64
CA THR A 57 6.29 11.78 -8.00
C THR A 57 6.19 10.51 -8.85
N GLY A 58 6.78 10.50 -10.05
CA GLY A 58 6.88 9.33 -10.92
C GLY A 58 7.81 8.24 -10.36
N ILE A 59 8.09 7.20 -11.15
CA ILE A 59 8.99 6.10 -10.73
C ILE A 59 10.39 6.67 -10.43
N ALA A 60 10.83 6.53 -9.17
CA ALA A 60 12.12 7.04 -8.75
C ALA A 60 13.27 6.14 -9.24
N PRO A 61 14.41 6.71 -9.66
CA PRO A 61 15.63 5.93 -9.85
C PRO A 61 16.16 5.37 -8.50
N PRO A 62 17.02 4.33 -8.52
CA PRO A 62 17.47 3.61 -7.32
C PRO A 62 18.05 4.45 -6.17
N ASN A 63 18.55 5.66 -6.46
CA ASN A 63 19.19 6.55 -5.48
C ASN A 63 18.54 7.95 -5.41
N ALA A 64 17.26 8.05 -5.78
CA ALA A 64 16.55 9.34 -5.67
C ALA A 64 16.48 9.83 -4.22
N PRO A 65 16.62 11.14 -3.96
CA PRO A 65 16.38 11.69 -2.63
C PRO A 65 14.91 11.57 -2.23
N ALA A 66 14.62 11.64 -0.93
CA ALA A 66 13.25 11.73 -0.43
C ALA A 66 12.54 12.96 -1.02
N ILE A 67 11.28 12.77 -1.43
CA ILE A 67 10.44 13.81 -2.06
C ILE A 67 9.33 14.33 -1.13
N ILE A 68 9.37 13.92 0.14
CA ILE A 68 8.40 14.30 1.19
C ILE A 68 9.24 14.84 2.35
N HIS A 69 8.89 16.05 2.82
CA HIS A 69 9.57 16.78 3.88
C HIS A 69 8.64 16.97 5.07
#